data_AF-A0A6I9X6R1-F1
#
_entry.id   AF-A0A6I9X6R1-F1
#
_cell.length_a   1.000
_cell.length_b   1.000
_cell.length_c   1.000
_cell.angle_alpha   90.00
_cell.angle_beta   90.00
_cell.angle_gamma   90.00
#
_symmetry.space_group_name_H-M   'P 1'
#
loop_
_entity.id
_entity.type
_entity.pdbx_description
1 polymer ?
#
loop_
_entity_poly.entity_id
_entity_poly.type
_entity_poly.pdbx_seq_one_letter_code
_entity_poly.pdbx_strand_id
1 'polypeptide(L)'
;MEGNGSLCIQRWSTRHVAKWLKQEGFCEYVDILCDKHRLDGITLLTLTEYDLRSPPLEIKVLGDIKRLMLSIRKLQKHHVDILEELGYSSETPIGSLSPVIGCAQGREWFCNGEVQRDCDDFESVSELNAEQYQYTNGKGKHSPRRLNPEYWKTALSCIYVFIVFGFTSFVMVIVHERVPDMQTYPPLPDIFLDSVPRIPWAFAMTEVCGVILCYIWLLVLLLHRHRSILLRRLCSLMGTVFLLRCVTMFVTSLSVPGQHLQCSGKLYGNVWAKLQRAFAIWTGFGMTLTGVHTCGDYMFSGHTVVLTMLNFFVTEYTPRSWNFLHTLSWVLNLFGIFFILAAHEHYSIDVFIAFYITTRLFLYYHTLANTRAYQQSRRARIWFPMFSFFECNVNGTVPNEYCWPFSKPTLLKRLIG
;
A
#
# COMPACT_ATOMS: atom_id res chain seq x y z
N MET A 1 67.86 -5.30 24.37
CA MET A 1 67.02 -6.37 23.79
C MET A 1 65.99 -6.76 24.84
N GLU A 2 64.80 -6.17 24.79
CA GLU A 2 63.63 -6.68 25.52
C GLU A 2 62.61 -7.10 24.47
N GLY A 3 62.37 -8.40 24.39
CA GLY A 3 61.56 -9.02 23.36
C GLY A 3 60.11 -8.57 23.48
N ASN A 4 59.62 -7.90 22.43
CA ASN A 4 58.23 -7.57 22.22
C ASN A 4 57.45 -8.87 21.89
N GLY A 5 57.25 -9.71 22.90
CA GLY A 5 56.37 -10.87 22.81
C GLY A 5 54.94 -10.37 22.86
N SER A 6 54.31 -10.17 21.70
CA SER A 6 52.86 -9.97 21.60
C SER A 6 52.17 -11.24 22.11
N LEU A 7 51.94 -11.29 23.42
CA LEU A 7 51.13 -12.32 24.07
C LEU A 7 49.78 -12.40 23.34
N CYS A 8 49.42 -13.61 22.92
CA CYS A 8 48.12 -13.87 22.29
C CYS A 8 47.00 -13.25 23.13
N ILE A 9 46.12 -12.49 22.50
CA ILE A 9 45.04 -11.75 23.18
C ILE A 9 44.11 -12.65 23.98
N GLN A 10 43.98 -13.93 23.59
CA GLN A 10 43.27 -14.96 24.36
C GLN A 10 43.86 -15.20 25.76
N ARG A 11 45.14 -14.84 25.99
CA ARG A 11 45.84 -14.99 27.28
C ARG A 11 45.92 -13.69 28.09
N TRP A 12 45.31 -12.61 27.61
CA TRP A 12 45.32 -11.34 28.33
C TRP A 12 44.45 -11.43 29.59
N SER A 13 45.11 -11.36 30.74
CA SER A 13 44.43 -11.15 32.02
C SER A 13 44.02 -9.68 32.21
N THR A 14 43.24 -9.41 33.25
CA THR A 14 42.81 -8.04 33.63
C THR A 14 43.97 -7.04 33.75
N ARG A 15 45.16 -7.51 34.17
CA ARG A 15 46.38 -6.69 34.26
C ARG A 15 46.91 -6.26 32.89
N HIS A 16 46.77 -7.13 31.88
CA HIS A 16 47.17 -6.82 30.51
C HIS A 16 46.20 -5.83 29.87
N VAL A 17 44.89 -6.01 30.10
CA VAL A 17 43.85 -5.05 29.68
C VAL A 17 44.06 -3.70 30.34
N ALA A 18 44.37 -3.65 31.65
CA ALA A 18 44.67 -2.41 32.36
C ALA A 18 45.90 -1.68 31.78
N LYS A 19 46.95 -2.43 31.40
CA LYS A 19 48.14 -1.86 30.74
C LYS A 19 47.79 -1.29 29.37
N TRP A 20 46.97 -2.00 28.59
CA TRP A 20 46.50 -1.55 27.28
C TRP A 20 45.62 -0.29 27.39
N LEU A 21 44.67 -0.25 28.32
CA LEU A 21 43.83 0.93 28.57
C LEU A 21 44.66 2.17 28.93
N LYS A 22 45.71 2.01 29.74
CA LYS A 22 46.65 3.11 30.07
C LYS A 22 47.42 3.60 28.85
N GLN A 23 47.81 2.69 27.94
CA GLN A 23 48.52 3.04 26.70
C GLN A 23 47.61 3.79 25.71
N GLU A 24 46.32 3.43 25.64
CA GLU A 24 45.33 4.09 24.80
C GLU A 24 44.77 5.40 25.40
N GLY A 25 45.20 5.77 26.62
CA GLY A 25 44.82 7.03 27.27
C GLY A 25 43.55 6.97 28.12
N PHE A 26 43.06 5.77 28.46
CA PHE A 26 41.84 5.54 29.26
C PHE A 26 42.15 5.16 30.72
N CYS A 27 43.09 5.86 31.35
CA CYS A 27 43.52 5.58 32.73
C CYS A 27 42.38 5.62 33.76
N GLU A 28 41.43 6.54 33.59
CA GLU A 28 40.30 6.75 34.51
C GLU A 28 39.29 5.59 34.52
N TYR A 29 39.29 4.77 33.46
CA TYR A 29 38.37 3.64 33.33
C TYR A 29 38.99 2.30 33.75
N VAL A 30 40.26 2.28 34.17
CA VAL A 30 40.95 1.04 34.57
C VAL A 30 40.29 0.43 35.80
N ASP A 31 39.99 1.23 36.83
CA ASP A 31 39.39 0.74 38.07
C ASP A 31 37.99 0.16 37.80
N ILE A 32 37.21 0.80 36.92
CA ILE A 32 35.86 0.35 36.57
C ILE A 32 35.93 -0.93 35.70
N LEU A 33 36.69 -0.90 34.60
CA LEU A 33 36.71 -2.00 33.64
C LEU A 33 37.51 -3.21 34.15
N CYS A 34 38.68 -2.99 34.75
CA CYS A 34 39.59 -4.08 35.13
C CYS A 34 39.45 -4.52 36.59
N ASP A 35 39.28 -3.59 37.54
CA ASP A 35 39.24 -3.96 38.96
C ASP A 35 37.82 -4.33 39.42
N LYS A 36 36.80 -3.57 38.97
CA LYS A 36 35.40 -3.82 39.30
C LYS A 36 34.73 -4.84 38.39
N HIS A 37 34.87 -4.70 37.06
CA HIS A 37 34.20 -5.58 36.09
C HIS A 37 35.09 -6.69 35.51
N ARG A 38 36.37 -6.74 35.88
CA ARG A 38 37.31 -7.83 35.58
C ARG A 38 37.39 -8.19 34.08
N LEU A 39 37.39 -7.19 33.20
CA LEU A 39 37.52 -7.42 31.76
C LEU A 39 38.87 -8.06 31.42
N ASP A 40 38.83 -9.22 30.77
CA ASP A 40 39.96 -9.92 30.17
C ASP A 40 40.03 -9.65 28.65
N GLY A 41 41.04 -10.19 27.97
CA GLY A 41 41.26 -9.91 26.53
C GLY A 41 40.10 -10.32 25.63
N ILE A 42 39.44 -11.44 25.93
CA ILE A 42 38.31 -11.94 25.15
C ILE A 42 37.09 -11.05 25.39
N THR A 43 36.81 -10.70 26.65
CA THR A 43 35.70 -9.80 27.00
C THR A 43 35.90 -8.40 26.43
N LEU A 44 37.15 -7.92 26.36
CA LEU A 44 37.47 -6.65 25.70
C LEU A 44 37.18 -6.70 24.19
N LEU A 45 37.49 -7.82 23.53
CA LEU A 45 37.23 -8.01 22.10
C LEU A 45 35.75 -8.13 21.76
N THR A 46 34.91 -8.62 22.67
CA THR A 46 33.47 -8.75 22.44
C THR A 46 32.67 -7.55 22.95
N LEU A 47 33.33 -6.55 23.54
CA LEU A 47 32.68 -5.39 24.14
C LEU A 47 31.94 -4.54 23.10
N THR A 48 30.67 -4.26 23.35
CA THR A 48 29.82 -3.47 22.45
C THR A 48 29.65 -2.03 22.94
N GLU A 49 29.20 -1.15 22.04
CA GLU A 49 28.85 0.22 22.43
C GLU A 49 27.67 0.26 23.43
N TYR A 50 26.80 -0.75 23.40
CA TYR A 50 25.69 -0.88 24.35
C TYR A 50 26.20 -1.15 25.76
N ASP A 51 27.20 -2.02 25.91
CA ASP A 51 27.77 -2.41 27.21
C ASP A 51 28.44 -1.23 27.91
N LEU A 52 29.10 -0.34 27.15
CA LEU A 52 29.71 0.88 27.71
C LEU A 52 28.68 1.90 28.20
N ARG A 53 27.50 1.97 27.56
CA ARG A 53 26.47 2.97 27.85
C ARG A 53 25.49 2.53 28.92
N SER A 54 25.24 1.22 29.00
CA SER A 54 24.20 0.64 29.84
C SER A 54 24.79 0.16 31.17
N PRO A 55 23.95 -0.08 32.19
CA PRO A 55 24.39 -0.79 33.39
C PRO A 55 25.03 -2.13 32.97
N PRO A 56 26.19 -2.52 33.52
CA PRO A 56 26.75 -2.01 34.78
C PRO A 56 27.88 -0.95 34.63
N LEU A 57 28.30 -0.58 33.40
CA LEU A 57 29.44 0.33 33.19
C LEU A 57 29.03 1.82 33.19
N GLU A 58 27.88 2.15 32.61
CA GLU A 58 27.26 3.50 32.63
C GLU A 58 28.24 4.67 32.38
N ILE A 59 29.09 4.56 31.35
CA ILE A 59 30.01 5.66 31.00
C ILE A 59 29.19 6.85 30.49
N LYS A 60 29.25 7.98 31.20
CA LYS A 60 28.41 9.17 30.92
C LYS A 60 28.96 10.05 29.80
N VAL A 61 30.27 10.02 29.57
CA VAL A 61 30.94 10.91 28.60
C VAL A 61 30.93 10.27 27.21
N LEU A 62 30.09 10.79 26.31
CA LEU A 62 29.93 10.26 24.96
C LEU A 62 31.24 10.27 24.14
N GLY A 63 32.09 11.27 24.36
CA GLY A 63 33.39 11.39 23.69
C GLY A 63 34.31 10.20 24.01
N ASP A 64 34.36 9.80 25.28
CA ASP A 64 35.21 8.70 25.74
C ASP A 64 34.67 7.36 25.29
N ILE A 65 33.34 7.18 25.30
CA ILE A 65 32.68 5.99 24.72
C ILE A 65 33.08 5.82 23.25
N LYS A 66 33.00 6.89 22.45
CA LYS A 66 33.33 6.80 21.03
C LYS A 66 34.83 6.56 20.79
N ARG A 67 35.71 7.19 21.56
CA ARG A 67 37.16 6.97 21.44
C ARG A 67 37.55 5.55 21.86
N LEU A 68 37.00 5.05 22.97
CA LEU A 68 37.25 3.69 23.46
C LEU A 68 36.75 2.64 22.47
N MET A 69 35.53 2.80 21.94
CA MET A 69 35.01 1.90 20.89
C MET A 69 35.86 1.92 19.62
N LEU A 70 36.47 3.05 19.26
CA LEU A 70 37.38 3.11 18.12
C LEU A 70 38.68 2.32 18.39
N SER A 71 39.24 2.42 19.59
CA SER A 71 40.41 1.62 20.00
C SER A 71 40.10 0.12 20.06
N ILE A 72 38.93 -0.25 20.59
CA ILE A 72 38.47 -1.65 20.61
C ILE A 72 38.26 -2.19 19.18
N ARG A 73 37.66 -1.41 18.28
CA ARG A 73 37.51 -1.83 16.87
C ARG A 73 38.84 -1.98 16.15
N LYS A 74 39.82 -1.12 16.44
CA LYS A 74 41.18 -1.31 15.93
C LYS A 74 41.75 -2.64 16.43
N LEU A 75 41.54 -2.97 17.70
CA LEU A 75 41.98 -4.23 18.30
C LEU A 75 41.27 -5.44 17.65
N GLN A 76 39.95 -5.39 17.49
CA GLN A 76 39.16 -6.42 16.79
C GLN A 76 39.67 -6.68 15.37
N LYS A 77 40.00 -5.61 14.62
CA LYS A 77 40.53 -5.74 13.26
C LYS A 77 41.90 -6.44 13.19
N HIS A 78 42.72 -6.32 14.24
CA HIS A 78 44.00 -7.04 14.29
C HIS A 78 43.85 -8.50 14.73
N HIS A 79 42.68 -8.89 15.25
CA HIS A 79 42.40 -10.21 15.81
C HIS A 79 41.12 -10.83 15.22
N VAL A 80 40.88 -10.63 13.92
CA VAL A 80 39.69 -11.14 13.20
C VAL A 80 39.61 -12.65 13.27
N ASP A 81 40.73 -13.36 13.09
CA ASP A 81 40.78 -14.83 13.11
C ASP A 81 40.25 -15.42 14.44
N ILE A 82 40.55 -14.75 15.56
CA ILE A 82 40.08 -15.15 16.90
C ILE A 82 38.59 -14.83 17.06
N LEU A 83 38.13 -13.74 16.46
CA LEU A 83 36.74 -13.32 16.50
C LEU A 83 35.86 -14.27 15.66
N GLU A 84 36.38 -14.75 14.53
CA GLU A 84 35.75 -15.79 13.71
C GLU A 84 35.69 -17.15 14.41
N GLU A 85 36.76 -17.56 15.11
CA GLU A 85 36.77 -18.77 15.96
C GLU A 85 35.70 -18.71 17.07
N LEU A 86 35.42 -17.50 17.58
CA LEU A 86 34.38 -17.25 18.59
C LEU A 86 32.97 -17.06 17.99
N GLY A 87 32.79 -17.19 16.67
CA GLY A 87 31.49 -17.09 16.00
C GLY A 87 31.01 -15.65 15.73
N TYR A 88 31.89 -14.65 15.82
CA TYR A 88 31.57 -13.25 15.54
C TYR A 88 32.09 -12.88 14.13
N SER A 89 31.27 -13.11 13.10
CA SER A 89 31.65 -12.81 11.70
C SER A 89 31.73 -11.29 11.45
N SER A 90 32.88 -10.84 10.97
CA SER A 90 33.18 -9.43 10.66
C SER A 90 32.64 -8.99 9.29
N GLU A 91 31.34 -9.15 9.04
CA GLU A 91 30.68 -8.47 7.90
C GLU A 91 29.38 -7.79 8.33
N THR A 92 29.52 -6.69 9.08
CA THR A 92 28.49 -5.63 9.14
C THR A 92 29.15 -4.25 9.16
N PRO A 93 28.93 -3.38 8.16
CA PRO A 93 29.32 -1.99 8.27
C PRO A 93 28.30 -1.25 9.13
N ILE A 94 28.78 -0.74 10.26
CA ILE A 94 28.29 0.45 10.99
C ILE A 94 26.85 0.34 11.54
N GLY A 95 26.73 -0.18 12.77
CA GLY A 95 25.62 0.15 13.68
C GLY A 95 25.12 -1.01 14.53
N SER A 96 25.22 -0.87 15.86
CA SER A 96 24.57 -1.65 16.94
C SER A 96 24.83 -3.17 17.00
N LEU A 97 25.70 -3.59 17.93
CA LEU A 97 25.77 -4.95 18.47
C LEU A 97 25.01 -4.99 19.81
N SER A 98 24.08 -5.94 19.95
CA SER A 98 23.58 -6.47 21.23
C SER A 98 23.50 -8.00 21.11
N PRO A 99 23.98 -8.79 22.10
CA PRO A 99 23.99 -10.26 22.00
C PRO A 99 22.68 -10.86 22.53
N VAL A 100 22.18 -11.92 21.87
CA VAL A 100 21.05 -12.73 22.31
C VAL A 100 21.57 -13.95 23.08
N ILE A 101 21.16 -14.11 24.34
CA ILE A 101 21.37 -15.30 25.17
C ILE A 101 20.17 -16.23 24.96
N GLY A 102 20.41 -17.47 24.51
CA GLY A 102 19.40 -18.51 24.35
C GLY A 102 19.12 -19.26 25.66
N CYS A 103 17.84 -19.61 25.90
CA CYS A 103 17.45 -20.53 26.98
C CYS A 103 16.42 -21.56 26.48
N ALA A 104 16.78 -22.83 26.68
CA ALA A 104 16.03 -24.06 26.94
C ALA A 104 14.69 -24.38 26.24
N GLN A 105 14.69 -25.58 25.66
CA GLN A 105 13.62 -26.43 25.14
C GLN A 105 12.37 -26.58 26.03
N GLY A 106 11.21 -26.70 25.38
CA GLY A 106 10.00 -27.33 25.90
C GLY A 106 9.17 -27.90 24.74
N ARG A 107 9.03 -29.23 24.70
CA ARG A 107 8.21 -30.00 23.74
C ARG A 107 6.72 -29.79 24.03
N GLU A 108 5.89 -29.73 22.99
CA GLU A 108 4.62 -30.49 22.92
C GLU A 108 4.02 -30.50 21.50
N TRP A 109 3.59 -31.69 21.08
CA TRP A 109 2.90 -32.02 19.83
C TRP A 109 1.45 -31.53 19.83
N PHE A 110 0.89 -31.18 18.66
CA PHE A 110 -0.39 -31.73 18.16
C PHE A 110 -0.62 -31.46 16.67
N CYS A 111 -1.21 -32.45 16.01
CA CYS A 111 -1.42 -32.67 14.59
C CYS A 111 -2.58 -31.86 13.98
N ASN A 112 -2.49 -31.48 12.71
CA ASN A 112 -3.19 -32.11 11.57
C ASN A 112 -3.13 -31.21 10.33
N GLY A 113 -2.99 -31.86 9.17
CA GLY A 113 -2.66 -31.24 7.90
C GLY A 113 -3.80 -30.52 7.20
N GLU A 114 -3.43 -29.69 6.23
CA GLU A 114 -4.02 -29.68 4.90
C GLU A 114 -3.05 -29.01 3.92
N VAL A 115 -2.98 -29.60 2.73
CA VAL A 115 -2.04 -29.34 1.63
C VAL A 115 -2.38 -28.00 0.96
N GLN A 116 -1.40 -27.09 0.86
CA GLN A 116 -1.50 -25.91 -0.01
C GLN A 116 -0.34 -25.89 -1.00
N ARG A 117 -0.73 -25.91 -2.28
CA ARG A 117 0.09 -26.01 -3.50
C ARG A 117 1.21 -24.98 -3.58
N ASP A 118 2.34 -25.49 -4.07
CA ASP A 118 3.62 -24.83 -4.34
C ASP A 118 3.50 -23.57 -5.21
N CYS A 119 4.28 -22.57 -4.81
CA CYS A 119 4.85 -21.55 -5.70
C CYS A 119 6.34 -21.54 -5.40
N ASP A 120 7.05 -22.58 -5.87
CA ASP A 120 8.50 -22.58 -5.89
C ASP A 120 8.99 -21.70 -7.04
N ASP A 121 9.68 -20.61 -6.69
CA ASP A 121 11.03 -20.43 -7.21
C ASP A 121 11.94 -20.09 -6.03
N PHE A 122 13.05 -20.80 -5.98
CA PHE A 122 13.88 -21.07 -4.81
C PHE A 122 14.94 -19.99 -4.62
N GLU A 123 14.92 -19.30 -3.47
CA GLU A 123 16.16 -18.88 -2.80
C GLU A 123 15.93 -18.94 -1.28
N SER A 124 16.77 -19.76 -0.64
CA SER A 124 16.70 -20.28 0.73
C SER A 124 16.28 -19.28 1.82
N VAL A 125 15.13 -19.57 2.46
CA VAL A 125 14.70 -18.97 3.72
C VAL A 125 14.92 -20.00 4.83
N SER A 126 15.92 -19.75 5.69
CA SER A 126 15.91 -20.32 7.05
C SER A 126 14.91 -19.52 7.91
N GLU A 127 14.19 -20.27 8.73
CA GLU A 127 12.92 -19.94 9.37
C GLU A 127 12.95 -18.75 10.35
N LEU A 128 11.79 -18.08 10.41
CA LEU A 128 11.42 -17.04 11.37
C LEU A 128 11.23 -17.62 12.79
N ASN A 129 11.70 -16.88 13.81
CA ASN A 129 10.96 -16.78 15.08
C ASN A 129 11.21 -15.45 15.83
N ALA A 130 10.14 -15.01 16.49
CA ALA A 130 10.00 -13.90 17.45
C ALA A 130 9.89 -12.45 16.91
N GLU A 131 8.64 -11.97 16.88
CA GLU A 131 8.25 -10.57 16.75
C GLU A 131 8.80 -9.74 17.92
N GLN A 132 9.57 -8.68 17.62
CA GLN A 132 9.71 -7.52 18.49
C GLN A 132 9.50 -6.25 17.65
N TYR A 133 8.32 -5.65 17.77
CA TYR A 133 7.97 -4.38 17.12
C TYR A 133 8.83 -3.25 17.71
N GLN A 134 9.93 -2.91 17.03
CA GLN A 134 10.72 -1.71 17.35
C GLN A 134 10.45 -0.64 16.30
N TYR A 135 9.64 0.36 16.66
CA TYR A 135 9.44 1.60 15.91
C TYR A 135 10.78 2.33 15.76
N THR A 136 11.46 2.16 14.64
CA THR A 136 12.63 2.97 14.28
C THR A 136 12.19 4.13 13.40
N ASN A 137 12.20 5.30 14.02
CA ASN A 137 11.92 6.59 13.41
C ASN A 137 13.09 7.00 12.49
N GLY A 138 12.79 7.27 11.21
CA GLY A 138 13.51 8.20 10.35
C GLY A 138 14.98 7.91 9.99
N LYS A 139 15.23 7.87 8.66
CA LYS A 139 16.54 7.98 7.97
C LYS A 139 17.28 6.66 7.64
N GLY A 140 16.57 5.68 7.11
CA GLY A 140 17.15 4.69 6.19
C GLY A 140 17.02 5.20 4.75
N LYS A 141 18.11 5.71 4.16
CA LYS A 141 18.19 6.04 2.73
C LYS A 141 18.18 4.71 1.95
N HIS A 142 16.99 4.13 1.77
CA HIS A 142 16.84 2.87 1.05
C HIS A 142 17.11 3.09 -0.44
N SER A 143 18.07 2.35 -0.98
CA SER A 143 18.24 2.15 -2.42
C SER A 143 16.88 1.79 -3.05
N PRO A 144 16.43 2.46 -4.13
CA PRO A 144 15.19 2.11 -4.80
C PRO A 144 15.38 0.75 -5.45
N ARG A 145 14.93 -0.30 -4.76
CA ARG A 145 14.83 -1.65 -5.32
C ARG A 145 13.91 -1.52 -6.55
N ARG A 146 14.40 -1.91 -7.73
CA ARG A 146 13.66 -1.77 -8.99
C ARG A 146 12.26 -2.38 -8.85
N LEU A 147 11.23 -1.55 -9.00
CA LEU A 147 9.84 -1.98 -9.10
C LEU A 147 9.68 -2.73 -10.43
N ASN A 148 9.81 -4.05 -10.40
CA ASN A 148 9.67 -4.88 -11.60
C ASN A 148 8.18 -4.89 -12.04
N PRO A 149 7.87 -4.57 -13.30
CA PRO A 149 6.50 -4.57 -13.78
C PRO A 149 6.01 -6.01 -13.96
N GLU A 150 5.21 -6.47 -13.01
CA GLU A 150 4.56 -7.79 -13.09
C GLU A 150 3.30 -7.70 -13.96
N TYR A 151 3.48 -7.82 -15.28
CA TYR A 151 2.38 -7.71 -16.24
C TYR A 151 1.30 -8.77 -16.04
N TRP A 152 1.66 -9.98 -15.59
CA TRP A 152 0.70 -11.06 -15.35
C TRP A 152 -0.28 -10.71 -14.21
N LYS A 153 0.19 -10.12 -13.11
CA LYS A 153 -0.68 -9.65 -12.01
C LYS A 153 -1.58 -8.51 -12.45
N THR A 154 -1.06 -7.66 -13.33
CA THR A 154 -1.84 -6.57 -13.94
C THR A 154 -2.95 -7.14 -14.81
N ALA A 155 -2.65 -8.13 -15.66
CA ALA A 155 -3.64 -8.82 -16.49
C ALA A 155 -4.73 -9.49 -15.63
N LEU A 156 -4.34 -10.18 -14.54
CA LEU A 156 -5.30 -10.78 -13.62
C LEU A 156 -6.23 -9.73 -12.98
N SER A 157 -5.69 -8.57 -12.58
CA SER A 157 -6.49 -7.47 -12.03
C SER A 157 -7.45 -6.86 -13.07
N CYS A 158 -7.01 -6.74 -14.32
CA CYS A 158 -7.88 -6.30 -15.42
C CYS A 158 -9.00 -7.32 -15.69
N ILE A 159 -8.71 -8.62 -15.68
CA ILE A 159 -9.72 -9.68 -15.83
C ILE A 159 -10.72 -9.61 -14.67
N TYR A 160 -10.24 -9.43 -13.44
CA TYR A 160 -11.10 -9.29 -12.26
C TYR A 160 -12.10 -8.13 -12.42
N VAL A 161 -11.64 -6.91 -12.73
CA VAL A 161 -12.56 -5.78 -12.89
C VAL A 161 -13.50 -5.95 -14.09
N PHE A 162 -13.03 -6.58 -15.17
CA PHE A 162 -13.87 -6.89 -16.33
C PHE A 162 -15.03 -7.82 -15.96
N ILE A 163 -14.75 -8.90 -15.23
CA ILE A 163 -15.77 -9.82 -14.71
C ILE A 163 -16.72 -9.08 -13.75
N VAL A 164 -16.20 -8.25 -12.86
CA VAL A 164 -17.02 -7.46 -11.92
C VAL A 164 -17.95 -6.50 -12.66
N PHE A 165 -17.51 -5.83 -13.72
CA PHE A 165 -18.38 -4.96 -14.52
C PHE A 165 -19.44 -5.73 -15.29
N GLY A 166 -19.11 -6.91 -15.83
CA GLY A 166 -20.11 -7.81 -16.41
C GLY A 166 -21.15 -8.27 -15.38
N PHE A 167 -20.68 -8.67 -14.19
CA PHE A 167 -21.55 -9.03 -13.08
C PHE A 167 -22.41 -7.86 -12.61
N THR A 168 -21.85 -6.65 -12.53
CA THR A 168 -22.59 -5.41 -12.21
C THR A 168 -23.71 -5.20 -13.21
N SER A 169 -23.42 -5.30 -14.51
CA SER A 169 -24.42 -5.11 -15.57
C SER A 169 -25.56 -6.13 -15.47
N PHE A 170 -25.24 -7.38 -15.09
CA PHE A 170 -26.25 -8.40 -14.82
C PHE A 170 -27.09 -8.07 -13.57
N VAL A 171 -26.47 -7.72 -12.45
CA VAL A 171 -27.18 -7.35 -11.21
C VAL A 171 -28.08 -6.14 -11.44
N MET A 172 -27.65 -5.14 -12.22
CA MET A 172 -28.47 -3.98 -12.59
C MET A 172 -29.77 -4.38 -13.28
N VAL A 173 -29.75 -5.36 -14.20
CA VAL A 173 -30.97 -5.89 -14.84
C VAL A 173 -31.89 -6.58 -13.83
N ILE A 174 -31.32 -7.37 -12.92
CA ILE A 174 -32.10 -8.07 -11.88
C ILE A 174 -32.75 -7.08 -10.90
N VAL A 175 -31.99 -6.08 -10.46
CA VAL A 175 -32.46 -5.06 -9.53
C VAL A 175 -33.52 -4.18 -10.19
N HIS A 176 -33.38 -3.88 -11.49
CA HIS A 176 -34.38 -3.14 -12.26
C HIS A 176 -35.77 -3.81 -12.24
N GLU A 177 -35.84 -5.14 -12.31
CA GLU A 177 -37.11 -5.88 -12.21
C GLU A 177 -37.68 -5.92 -10.79
N ARG A 178 -36.81 -5.78 -9.78
CA ARG A 178 -37.21 -5.72 -8.37
C ARG A 178 -37.58 -4.33 -7.89
N VAL A 179 -37.45 -3.31 -8.74
CA VAL A 179 -37.82 -1.94 -8.39
C VAL A 179 -39.29 -1.92 -7.96
N PRO A 180 -39.60 -1.40 -6.76
CA PRO A 180 -40.98 -1.26 -6.31
C PRO A 180 -41.81 -0.39 -7.26
N ASP A 181 -43.09 -0.73 -7.41
CA ASP A 181 -43.98 0.04 -8.26
C ASP A 181 -44.15 1.48 -7.75
N MET A 182 -43.96 2.46 -8.64
CA MET A 182 -43.90 3.88 -8.31
C MET A 182 -45.24 4.43 -7.81
N GLN A 183 -46.37 3.80 -8.18
CA GLN A 183 -47.70 4.21 -7.68
C GLN A 183 -47.92 3.80 -6.24
N THR A 184 -47.39 2.64 -5.85
CA THR A 184 -47.55 2.09 -4.50
C THR A 184 -46.52 2.67 -3.53
N TYR A 185 -45.29 2.91 -4.01
CA TYR A 185 -44.16 3.38 -3.20
C TYR A 185 -43.58 4.67 -3.78
N PRO A 186 -43.95 5.85 -3.22
CA PRO A 186 -43.40 7.11 -3.69
C PRO A 186 -41.90 7.27 -3.37
N PRO A 187 -41.22 8.28 -3.96
CA PRO A 187 -39.84 8.61 -3.62
C PRO A 187 -39.67 8.89 -2.13
N LEU A 188 -38.51 8.52 -1.58
CA LEU A 188 -38.19 8.85 -0.19
C LEU A 188 -37.94 10.37 -0.06
N PRO A 189 -38.28 10.97 1.10
CA PRO A 189 -38.02 12.37 1.35
C PRO A 189 -36.51 12.64 1.35
N ASP A 190 -36.06 13.59 0.54
CA ASP A 190 -34.66 13.97 0.41
C ASP A 190 -34.54 15.49 0.32
N ILE A 191 -33.93 16.08 1.36
CA ILE A 191 -33.83 17.52 1.55
C ILE A 191 -33.22 18.21 0.32
N PHE A 192 -32.22 17.59 -0.33
CA PHE A 192 -31.58 18.21 -1.49
C PHE A 192 -32.51 18.19 -2.70
N LEU A 193 -33.13 17.05 -2.99
CA LEU A 193 -34.05 16.91 -4.13
C LEU A 193 -35.32 17.75 -3.94
N ASP A 194 -35.75 17.97 -2.71
CA ASP A 194 -36.89 18.84 -2.39
C ASP A 194 -36.54 20.33 -2.55
N SER A 195 -35.27 20.70 -2.35
CA SER A 195 -34.81 22.09 -2.37
C SER A 195 -34.35 22.58 -3.76
N VAL A 196 -33.89 21.67 -4.62
CA VAL A 196 -33.30 22.00 -5.92
C VAL A 196 -34.25 21.59 -7.05
N PRO A 197 -34.56 22.46 -8.02
CA PRO A 197 -35.35 22.05 -9.17
C PRO A 197 -34.52 21.15 -10.10
N ARG A 198 -35.19 20.14 -10.66
CA ARG A 198 -34.57 19.19 -11.59
C ARG A 198 -34.03 19.88 -12.84
N ILE A 199 -32.79 19.54 -13.21
CA ILE A 199 -32.13 19.97 -14.44
C ILE A 199 -31.93 18.75 -15.37
N PRO A 200 -32.67 18.63 -16.48
CA PRO A 200 -32.69 17.41 -17.30
C PRO A 200 -31.37 17.13 -18.04
N TRP A 201 -30.58 18.15 -18.36
CA TRP A 201 -29.29 17.99 -19.04
C TRP A 201 -28.12 17.72 -18.07
N ALA A 202 -28.33 17.86 -16.76
CA ALA A 202 -27.25 17.77 -15.78
C ALA A 202 -26.61 16.37 -15.77
N PHE A 203 -27.40 15.31 -15.92
CA PHE A 203 -26.86 13.95 -15.94
C PHE A 203 -25.89 13.72 -17.10
N ALA A 204 -26.22 14.20 -18.30
CA ALA A 204 -25.32 14.15 -19.45
C ALA A 204 -24.01 14.90 -19.19
N MET A 205 -24.05 16.05 -18.50
CA MET A 205 -22.84 16.81 -18.13
C MET A 205 -21.99 16.07 -17.08
N THR A 206 -22.60 15.28 -16.20
CA THR A 206 -21.87 14.39 -15.28
C THR A 206 -21.02 13.39 -16.07
N GLU A 207 -21.62 12.74 -17.05
CA GLU A 207 -20.92 11.75 -17.88
C GLU A 207 -19.81 12.40 -18.70
N VAL A 208 -20.03 13.60 -19.24
CA VAL A 208 -18.97 14.39 -19.89
C VAL A 208 -17.81 14.69 -18.92
N CYS A 209 -18.09 15.10 -17.68
CA CYS A 209 -17.05 15.30 -16.67
C CYS A 209 -16.26 14.00 -16.39
N GLY A 210 -16.97 12.87 -16.31
CA GLY A 210 -16.37 11.55 -16.12
C GLY A 210 -15.47 11.13 -17.28
N VAL A 211 -15.90 11.35 -18.52
CA VAL A 211 -15.11 11.08 -19.73
C VAL A 211 -13.86 11.95 -19.77
N ILE A 212 -13.96 13.24 -19.43
CA ILE A 212 -12.80 14.14 -19.36
C ILE A 212 -11.80 13.65 -18.31
N LEU A 213 -12.26 13.32 -17.09
CA LEU A 213 -11.40 12.76 -16.05
C LEU A 213 -10.76 11.44 -16.46
N CYS A 214 -11.51 10.56 -17.15
CA CYS A 214 -11.00 9.31 -17.67
C CYS A 214 -9.88 9.55 -18.70
N TYR A 215 -10.07 10.49 -19.62
CA TYR A 215 -9.04 10.86 -20.60
C TYR A 215 -7.78 11.42 -19.94
N ILE A 216 -7.94 12.33 -18.96
CA ILE A 216 -6.82 12.85 -18.17
C ILE A 216 -6.06 11.71 -17.49
N TRP A 217 -6.78 10.79 -16.84
CA TRP A 217 -6.17 9.64 -16.18
C TRP A 217 -5.45 8.71 -17.17
N LEU A 218 -6.03 8.42 -18.33
CA LEU A 218 -5.39 7.62 -19.36
C LEU A 218 -4.09 8.28 -19.85
N LEU A 219 -4.06 9.61 -20.03
CA LEU A 219 -2.85 10.33 -20.36
C LEU A 219 -1.78 10.21 -19.26
N VAL A 220 -2.17 10.38 -17.99
CA VAL A 220 -1.26 10.17 -16.85
C VAL A 220 -0.69 8.75 -16.87
N LEU A 221 -1.55 7.74 -17.05
CA LEU A 221 -1.16 6.33 -17.10
C LEU A 221 -0.20 6.04 -18.26
N LEU A 222 -0.41 6.61 -19.44
CA LEU A 222 0.44 6.44 -20.61
C LEU A 222 1.84 7.05 -20.40
N LEU A 223 1.91 8.20 -19.74
CA LEU A 223 3.17 8.92 -19.50
C LEU A 223 3.91 8.43 -18.25
N HIS A 224 3.25 7.69 -17.35
CA HIS A 224 3.87 7.23 -16.11
C HIS A 224 4.79 6.02 -16.33
N ARG A 225 6.00 6.05 -15.76
CA ARG A 225 6.99 4.96 -15.90
C ARG A 225 6.48 3.63 -15.35
N HIS A 226 5.76 3.68 -14.23
CA HIS A 226 5.22 2.50 -13.51
C HIS A 226 3.75 2.17 -13.86
N ARG A 227 3.33 2.39 -15.12
CA ARG A 227 1.94 2.25 -15.59
C ARG A 227 1.24 0.94 -15.21
N SER A 228 1.95 -0.19 -15.19
CA SER A 228 1.36 -1.49 -14.82
C SER A 228 0.90 -1.54 -13.36
N ILE A 229 1.68 -0.96 -12.45
CA ILE A 229 1.34 -0.89 -11.03
C ILE A 229 0.11 0.00 -10.81
N LEU A 230 0.10 1.18 -11.44
CA LEU A 230 -1.03 2.12 -11.36
C LEU A 230 -2.32 1.49 -11.90
N LEU A 231 -2.25 0.85 -13.07
CA LEU A 231 -3.40 0.18 -13.67
C LEU A 231 -3.94 -0.95 -12.78
N ARG A 232 -3.04 -1.79 -12.24
CA ARG A 232 -3.40 -2.86 -11.29
C ARG A 232 -4.10 -2.31 -10.04
N ARG A 233 -3.58 -1.22 -9.45
CA ARG A 233 -4.18 -0.58 -8.28
C ARG A 233 -5.58 -0.05 -8.62
N LEU A 234 -5.74 0.64 -9.74
CA LEU A 234 -7.03 1.13 -10.21
C LEU A 234 -8.04 -0.01 -10.42
N CYS A 235 -7.67 -1.05 -11.15
CA CYS A 235 -8.55 -2.18 -11.42
C CYS A 235 -8.97 -2.90 -10.13
N SER A 236 -8.03 -3.11 -9.20
CA SER A 236 -8.34 -3.77 -7.92
C SER A 236 -9.29 -2.94 -7.04
N LEU A 237 -9.06 -1.62 -6.92
CA LEU A 237 -9.92 -0.72 -6.15
C LEU A 237 -11.30 -0.57 -6.79
N MET A 238 -11.34 -0.34 -8.10
CA MET A 238 -12.60 -0.20 -8.83
C MET A 238 -13.44 -1.48 -8.75
N GLY A 239 -12.84 -2.65 -8.99
CA GLY A 239 -13.54 -3.93 -8.88
C GLY A 239 -14.05 -4.20 -7.46
N THR A 240 -13.28 -3.86 -6.42
CA THR A 240 -13.73 -4.08 -5.03
C THR A 240 -14.93 -3.21 -4.67
N VAL A 241 -14.91 -1.93 -5.06
CA VAL A 241 -16.02 -1.00 -4.79
C VAL A 241 -17.28 -1.40 -5.57
N PHE A 242 -17.14 -1.77 -6.85
CA PHE A 242 -18.27 -2.20 -7.66
C PHE A 242 -18.83 -3.55 -7.22
N LEU A 243 -18.00 -4.47 -6.73
CA LEU A 243 -18.51 -5.72 -6.15
C LEU A 243 -19.35 -5.47 -4.90
N LEU A 244 -18.92 -4.56 -4.01
CA LEU A 244 -19.71 -4.12 -2.87
C LEU A 244 -21.03 -3.47 -3.32
N ARG A 245 -21.00 -2.67 -4.40
CA ARG A 245 -22.18 -2.09 -5.03
C ARG A 245 -23.17 -3.16 -5.50
N CYS A 246 -22.69 -4.24 -6.12
CA CYS A 246 -23.55 -5.35 -6.54
C CYS A 246 -24.27 -6.00 -5.35
N VAL A 247 -23.54 -6.28 -4.28
CA VAL A 247 -24.11 -6.92 -3.08
C VAL A 247 -25.16 -6.01 -2.44
N THR A 248 -24.85 -4.73 -2.25
CA THR A 248 -25.75 -3.76 -1.62
C THR A 248 -27.05 -3.58 -2.38
N MET A 249 -26.98 -3.38 -3.71
CA MET A 249 -28.18 -3.22 -4.56
C MET A 249 -29.02 -4.48 -4.66
N PHE A 250 -28.39 -5.65 -4.65
CA PHE A 250 -29.10 -6.92 -4.66
C PHE A 250 -29.84 -7.17 -3.35
N VAL A 251 -29.23 -6.84 -2.21
CA VAL A 251 -29.82 -7.02 -0.87
C VAL A 251 -30.96 -6.04 -0.64
N THR A 252 -30.86 -4.79 -1.10
CA THR A 252 -31.91 -3.79 -0.91
C THR A 252 -32.09 -2.95 -2.16
N SER A 253 -33.30 -2.99 -2.73
CA SER A 253 -33.72 -2.18 -3.87
C SER A 253 -34.61 -1.05 -3.38
N LEU A 254 -34.20 0.20 -3.60
CA LEU A 254 -34.91 1.40 -3.16
C LEU A 254 -35.88 1.91 -4.23
N SER A 255 -36.88 2.71 -3.82
CA SER A 255 -37.84 3.32 -4.75
C SER A 255 -37.18 4.40 -5.60
N VAL A 256 -37.75 4.66 -6.78
CA VAL A 256 -37.21 5.61 -7.76
C VAL A 256 -37.26 7.05 -7.22
N PRO A 257 -36.18 7.85 -7.34
CA PRO A 257 -36.10 9.20 -6.77
C PRO A 257 -36.95 10.25 -7.51
N GLY A 258 -37.37 9.98 -8.76
CA GLY A 258 -38.14 10.94 -9.56
C GLY A 258 -39.17 10.28 -10.47
N GLN A 259 -40.31 10.92 -10.65
CA GLN A 259 -41.39 10.45 -11.54
C GLN A 259 -41.03 10.49 -13.03
N HIS A 260 -39.97 11.23 -13.39
CA HIS A 260 -39.51 11.36 -14.76
C HIS A 260 -38.81 10.11 -15.30
N LEU A 261 -38.36 9.23 -14.41
CA LEU A 261 -37.80 7.94 -14.76
C LEU A 261 -38.95 6.96 -14.98
N GLN A 262 -39.35 6.76 -16.23
CA GLN A 262 -40.36 5.75 -16.58
C GLN A 262 -39.75 4.35 -16.51
N CYS A 263 -39.66 3.79 -15.30
CA CYS A 263 -39.17 2.45 -15.05
C CYS A 263 -40.35 1.46 -15.09
N SER A 264 -40.49 0.67 -16.16
CA SER A 264 -41.49 -0.39 -16.23
C SER A 264 -40.87 -1.73 -15.83
N GLY A 265 -41.13 -2.18 -14.60
CA GLY A 265 -40.50 -3.36 -14.00
C GLY A 265 -40.85 -4.73 -14.61
N LYS A 266 -41.52 -4.79 -15.78
CA LYS A 266 -42.09 -6.05 -16.32
C LYS A 266 -41.75 -6.38 -17.78
N LEU A 267 -40.68 -5.83 -18.35
CA LEU A 267 -40.43 -5.98 -19.80
C LEU A 267 -39.74 -7.29 -20.23
N TYR A 268 -39.12 -8.08 -19.33
CA TYR A 268 -38.27 -9.20 -19.74
C TYR A 268 -38.70 -10.55 -19.14
N GLY A 269 -39.54 -11.29 -19.85
CA GLY A 269 -39.97 -12.64 -19.42
C GLY A 269 -38.87 -13.71 -19.54
N ASN A 270 -37.98 -13.60 -20.53
CA ASN A 270 -37.00 -14.65 -20.86
C ASN A 270 -35.61 -14.34 -20.31
N VAL A 271 -34.94 -15.33 -19.70
CA VAL A 271 -33.56 -15.22 -19.20
C VAL A 271 -32.59 -14.75 -20.29
N TRP A 272 -32.78 -15.19 -21.53
CA TRP A 272 -31.98 -14.76 -22.68
C TRP A 272 -32.09 -13.26 -22.97
N ALA A 273 -33.31 -12.69 -22.89
CA ALA A 273 -33.53 -11.26 -23.10
C ALA A 273 -32.86 -10.43 -22.00
N LYS A 274 -32.87 -10.92 -20.75
CA LYS A 274 -32.14 -10.31 -19.63
C LYS A 274 -30.64 -10.29 -19.88
N LEU A 275 -30.09 -11.40 -20.39
CA LEU A 275 -28.67 -11.51 -20.70
C LEU A 275 -28.26 -10.59 -21.86
N GLN A 276 -29.10 -10.47 -22.90
CA GLN A 276 -28.89 -9.52 -24.00
C GLN A 276 -28.91 -8.07 -23.52
N ARG A 277 -29.84 -7.70 -22.63
CA ARG A 277 -29.88 -6.36 -22.03
C ARG A 277 -28.67 -6.11 -21.14
N ALA A 278 -28.27 -7.08 -20.31
CA ALA A 278 -27.08 -7.00 -19.47
C ALA A 278 -25.83 -6.82 -20.33
N PHE A 279 -25.73 -7.52 -21.46
CA PHE A 279 -24.63 -7.34 -22.41
C PHE A 279 -24.63 -5.95 -23.05
N ALA A 280 -25.80 -5.41 -23.43
CA ALA A 280 -25.91 -4.05 -23.96
C ALA A 280 -25.50 -2.98 -22.92
N ILE A 281 -25.88 -3.16 -21.66
CA ILE A 281 -25.44 -2.28 -20.55
C ILE A 281 -23.93 -2.38 -20.38
N TRP A 282 -23.39 -3.59 -20.44
CA TRP A 282 -21.96 -3.83 -20.27
C TRP A 282 -21.13 -3.17 -21.38
N THR A 283 -21.52 -3.30 -22.65
CA THR A 283 -20.80 -2.68 -23.76
C THR A 283 -20.96 -1.15 -23.79
N GLY A 284 -22.08 -0.62 -23.29
CA GLY A 284 -22.30 0.81 -23.09
C GLY A 284 -21.66 1.40 -21.83
N PHE A 285 -20.91 0.61 -21.05
CA PHE A 285 -20.36 0.99 -19.75
C PHE A 285 -21.39 1.57 -18.77
N GLY A 286 -22.68 1.25 -18.94
CA GLY A 286 -23.77 1.78 -18.13
C GLY A 286 -24.02 3.28 -18.26
N MET A 287 -23.53 3.93 -19.33
CA MET A 287 -23.70 5.37 -19.57
C MET A 287 -25.03 5.67 -20.28
N THR A 288 -25.74 6.69 -19.83
CA THR A 288 -26.96 7.19 -20.48
C THR A 288 -26.67 7.85 -21.83
N LEU A 289 -25.47 8.38 -22.08
CA LEU A 289 -25.04 8.84 -23.41
C LEU A 289 -25.11 7.73 -24.47
N THR A 290 -25.02 6.46 -24.06
CA THR A 290 -25.16 5.31 -24.98
C THR A 290 -26.60 4.83 -25.13
N GLY A 291 -27.57 5.57 -24.58
CA GLY A 291 -29.00 5.25 -24.61
C GLY A 291 -29.43 4.21 -23.56
N VAL A 292 -28.58 3.92 -22.58
CA VAL A 292 -28.86 2.97 -21.51
C VAL A 292 -29.46 3.70 -20.31
N HIS A 293 -30.76 3.53 -20.12
CA HIS A 293 -31.44 3.91 -18.89
C HIS A 293 -31.69 2.66 -18.04
N THR A 294 -31.19 2.68 -16.82
CA THR A 294 -31.38 1.64 -15.80
C THR A 294 -32.01 2.24 -14.57
N CYS A 295 -32.79 1.46 -13.84
CA CYS A 295 -33.40 1.88 -12.59
C CYS A 295 -33.11 0.86 -11.49
N GLY A 296 -33.14 1.32 -10.25
CA GLY A 296 -33.01 0.49 -9.05
C GLY A 296 -31.63 0.50 -8.42
N ASP A 297 -30.69 1.26 -8.96
CA ASP A 297 -29.32 1.37 -8.47
C ASP A 297 -29.12 2.54 -7.48
N TYR A 298 -30.14 2.78 -6.66
CA TYR A 298 -30.31 3.95 -5.79
C TYR A 298 -29.87 3.74 -4.34
N MET A 299 -28.80 2.97 -4.10
CA MET A 299 -28.22 2.79 -2.76
C MET A 299 -26.78 3.31 -2.67
N PHE A 300 -26.09 3.35 -3.82
CA PHE A 300 -24.71 3.79 -3.93
C PHE A 300 -24.42 4.17 -5.38
N SER A 301 -24.07 5.43 -5.65
CA SER A 301 -23.91 5.94 -7.01
C SER A 301 -22.57 5.51 -7.66
N GLY A 302 -22.65 4.78 -8.77
CA GLY A 302 -21.45 4.34 -9.51
C GLY A 302 -20.74 5.46 -10.25
N HIS A 303 -21.48 6.44 -10.76
CA HIS A 303 -20.90 7.63 -11.38
C HIS A 303 -20.08 8.42 -10.37
N THR A 304 -20.59 8.59 -9.15
CA THR A 304 -19.85 9.25 -8.05
C THR A 304 -18.55 8.50 -7.72
N VAL A 305 -18.59 7.16 -7.69
CA VAL A 305 -17.40 6.32 -7.46
C VAL A 305 -16.36 6.54 -8.54
N VAL A 306 -16.76 6.47 -9.81
CA VAL A 306 -15.84 6.59 -10.95
C VAL A 306 -15.21 7.99 -10.96
N LEU A 307 -16.01 9.05 -10.82
CA LEU A 307 -15.52 10.43 -10.75
C LEU A 307 -14.52 10.62 -9.60
N THR A 308 -14.89 10.18 -8.39
CA THR A 308 -14.09 10.37 -7.18
C THR A 308 -12.81 9.54 -7.26
N MET A 309 -12.90 8.29 -7.71
CA MET A 309 -11.75 7.40 -7.86
C MET A 309 -10.76 7.96 -8.89
N LEU A 310 -11.24 8.37 -10.07
CA LEU A 310 -10.38 8.97 -11.09
C LEU A 310 -9.71 10.25 -10.59
N ASN A 311 -10.46 11.13 -9.92
CA ASN A 311 -9.90 12.33 -9.29
C ASN A 311 -8.76 11.99 -8.31
N PHE A 312 -8.98 11.06 -7.39
CA PHE A 312 -7.95 10.67 -6.42
C PHE A 312 -6.71 10.06 -7.08
N PHE A 313 -6.90 9.17 -8.06
CA PHE A 313 -5.79 8.59 -8.80
C PHE A 313 -5.00 9.66 -9.58
N VAL A 314 -5.67 10.63 -10.20
CA VAL A 314 -5.00 11.77 -10.84
C VAL A 314 -4.19 12.54 -9.81
N THR A 315 -4.76 12.88 -8.65
CA THR A 315 -4.04 13.67 -7.63
C THR A 315 -2.88 12.94 -6.96
N GLU A 316 -2.99 11.63 -6.72
CA GLU A 316 -1.95 10.83 -6.05
C GLU A 316 -0.74 10.58 -6.95
N TYR A 317 -0.99 10.20 -8.20
CA TYR A 317 0.05 9.77 -9.13
C TYR A 317 0.59 10.89 -10.01
N THR A 318 0.26 12.16 -9.73
CA THR A 318 0.82 13.32 -10.43
C THR A 318 1.68 14.21 -9.52
N PRO A 319 2.69 14.93 -10.06
CA PRO A 319 3.58 15.74 -9.25
C PRO A 319 2.81 16.88 -8.57
N ARG A 320 3.20 17.21 -7.33
CA ARG A 320 2.61 18.34 -6.58
C ARG A 320 2.80 19.70 -7.24
N SER A 321 3.67 19.82 -8.25
CA SER A 321 3.83 21.06 -9.01
C SER A 321 2.71 21.31 -10.01
N TRP A 322 1.94 20.28 -10.39
CA TRP A 322 0.87 20.38 -11.39
C TRP A 322 -0.46 20.81 -10.77
N ASN A 323 -0.44 21.93 -10.03
CA ASN A 323 -1.60 22.46 -9.28
C ASN A 323 -2.83 22.68 -10.16
N PHE A 324 -2.63 23.10 -11.42
CA PHE A 324 -3.73 23.28 -12.37
C PHE A 324 -4.48 21.97 -12.63
N LEU A 325 -3.74 20.87 -12.84
CA LEU A 325 -4.33 19.57 -13.11
C LEU A 325 -5.13 19.06 -11.91
N HIS A 326 -4.59 19.23 -10.69
CA HIS A 326 -5.28 18.86 -9.45
C HIS A 326 -6.53 19.70 -9.24
N THR A 327 -6.42 21.02 -9.46
CA THR A 327 -7.56 21.92 -9.33
C THR A 327 -8.66 21.54 -10.32
N LEU A 328 -8.29 21.29 -11.58
CA LEU A 328 -9.22 20.85 -12.62
C LEU A 328 -9.89 19.51 -12.25
N SER A 329 -9.13 18.54 -11.75
CA SER A 329 -9.71 17.23 -11.39
C SER A 329 -10.70 17.33 -10.23
N TRP A 330 -10.39 18.13 -9.22
CA TRP A 330 -11.30 18.40 -8.10
C TRP A 330 -12.54 19.18 -8.51
N VAL A 331 -12.39 20.17 -9.39
CA VAL A 331 -13.51 20.93 -9.96
C VAL A 331 -14.44 20.00 -10.74
N LEU A 332 -13.90 19.16 -11.65
CA LEU A 332 -14.69 18.19 -12.40
C LEU A 332 -15.40 17.19 -11.50
N ASN A 333 -14.74 16.74 -10.42
CA ASN A 333 -15.37 15.84 -9.45
C ASN A 333 -16.53 16.52 -8.69
N LEU A 334 -16.33 17.74 -8.20
CA LEU A 334 -17.34 18.48 -7.45
C LEU A 334 -18.56 18.83 -8.34
N PHE A 335 -18.31 19.33 -9.55
CA PHE A 335 -19.39 19.63 -10.49
C PHE A 335 -20.08 18.36 -10.97
N GLY A 336 -19.35 17.28 -11.23
CA GLY A 336 -19.96 15.99 -11.57
C GLY A 336 -20.88 15.48 -10.46
N ILE A 337 -20.45 15.54 -9.20
CA ILE A 337 -21.28 15.20 -8.04
C ILE A 337 -22.53 16.08 -7.95
N PHE A 338 -22.37 17.39 -8.12
CA PHE A 338 -23.50 18.33 -8.12
C PHE A 338 -24.50 18.03 -9.24
N PHE A 339 -24.02 17.74 -10.46
CA PHE A 339 -24.86 17.43 -11.60
C PHE A 339 -25.63 16.11 -11.46
N ILE A 340 -25.07 15.11 -10.77
CA ILE A 340 -25.79 13.88 -10.41
C ILE A 340 -27.02 14.22 -9.58
N LEU A 341 -26.84 15.03 -8.54
CA LEU A 341 -27.92 15.42 -7.64
C LEU A 341 -28.95 16.30 -8.35
N ALA A 342 -28.49 17.29 -9.13
CA ALA A 342 -29.36 18.20 -9.87
C ALA A 342 -30.19 17.51 -10.96
N ALA A 343 -29.78 16.33 -11.44
CA ALA A 343 -30.57 15.54 -12.38
C ALA A 343 -31.73 14.77 -11.72
N HIS A 344 -31.70 14.62 -10.40
CA HIS A 344 -32.65 13.82 -9.60
C HIS A 344 -32.64 12.33 -9.99
N GLU A 345 -31.49 11.83 -10.43
CA GLU A 345 -31.30 10.42 -10.84
C GLU A 345 -30.83 9.54 -9.67
N HIS A 346 -30.28 10.14 -8.61
CA HIS A 346 -29.84 9.46 -7.39
C HIS A 346 -30.27 10.25 -6.15
N TYR A 347 -30.48 9.56 -5.03
CA TYR A 347 -30.65 10.23 -3.74
C TYR A 347 -29.34 10.87 -3.29
N SER A 348 -29.44 11.92 -2.48
CA SER A 348 -28.28 12.58 -1.87
C SER A 348 -27.45 11.63 -1.01
N ILE A 349 -28.11 10.69 -0.34
CA ILE A 349 -27.45 9.66 0.47
C ILE A 349 -26.62 8.68 -0.39
N ASP A 350 -27.08 8.33 -1.59
CA ASP A 350 -26.37 7.44 -2.51
C ASP A 350 -25.02 8.03 -2.90
N VAL A 351 -25.02 9.34 -3.14
CA VAL A 351 -23.85 10.14 -3.52
C VAL A 351 -22.93 10.33 -2.33
N PHE A 352 -23.47 10.64 -1.14
CA PHE A 352 -22.67 10.80 0.07
C PHE A 352 -21.96 9.50 0.48
N ILE A 353 -22.68 8.37 0.51
CA ILE A 353 -22.09 7.06 0.82
C ILE A 353 -21.08 6.66 -0.26
N ALA A 354 -21.39 6.91 -1.54
CA ALA A 354 -20.45 6.75 -2.67
C ALA A 354 -19.13 7.47 -2.45
N PHE A 355 -19.19 8.75 -2.14
CA PHE A 355 -18.01 9.55 -1.85
C PHE A 355 -17.25 9.01 -0.63
N TYR A 356 -17.96 8.69 0.45
CA TYR A 356 -17.35 8.22 1.70
C TYR A 356 -16.60 6.89 1.54
N ILE A 357 -17.27 5.85 1.00
CA ILE A 357 -16.67 4.51 0.83
C ILE A 357 -15.48 4.59 -0.14
N THR A 358 -15.62 5.31 -1.26
CA THR A 358 -14.53 5.49 -2.23
C THR A 358 -13.31 6.14 -1.59
N THR A 359 -13.52 7.21 -0.82
CA THR A 359 -12.45 7.91 -0.09
C THR A 359 -11.78 7.02 0.94
N ARG A 360 -12.55 6.28 1.74
CA ARG A 360 -11.99 5.41 2.79
C ARG A 360 -11.23 4.23 2.19
N LEU A 361 -11.77 3.56 1.18
CA LEU A 361 -11.08 2.45 0.53
C LEU A 361 -9.81 2.92 -0.17
N PHE A 362 -9.83 4.07 -0.84
CA PHE A 362 -8.64 4.65 -1.44
C PHE A 362 -7.56 4.93 -0.38
N LEU A 363 -7.93 5.61 0.71
CA LEU A 363 -7.00 5.97 1.78
C LEU A 363 -6.43 4.74 2.49
N TYR A 364 -7.27 3.76 2.82
CA TYR A 364 -6.83 2.51 3.46
C TYR A 364 -5.89 1.73 2.56
N TYR A 365 -6.21 1.60 1.28
CA TYR A 365 -5.36 0.92 0.31
C TYR A 365 -3.99 1.57 0.21
N HIS A 366 -3.92 2.90 0.05
CA HIS A 366 -2.65 3.61 -0.11
C HIS A 366 -1.87 3.68 1.21
N THR A 367 -2.54 3.78 2.36
CA THR A 367 -1.88 3.71 3.67
C THR A 367 -1.22 2.35 3.89
N LEU A 368 -1.92 1.26 3.55
CA LEU A 368 -1.38 -0.10 3.62
C LEU A 368 -0.24 -0.31 2.61
N ALA A 369 -0.38 0.19 1.38
CA ALA A 369 0.66 0.06 0.34
C ALA A 369 1.93 0.87 0.67
N ASN A 370 1.77 2.03 1.32
CA ASN A 370 2.89 2.91 1.68
C ASN A 370 3.59 2.49 2.98
N THR A 371 2.91 1.74 3.86
CA THR A 371 3.44 1.34 5.17
C THR A 371 3.98 -0.09 5.15
N ARG A 372 5.31 -0.23 5.09
CA ARG A 372 6.00 -1.54 5.01
C ARG A 372 5.64 -2.51 6.14
N ALA A 373 5.42 -2.00 7.36
CA ALA A 373 5.09 -2.83 8.52
C ALA A 373 3.79 -3.64 8.35
N TYR A 374 2.82 -3.11 7.59
CA TYR A 374 1.54 -3.80 7.36
C TYR A 374 1.59 -4.79 6.19
N GLN A 375 2.46 -4.59 5.21
CA GLN A 375 2.59 -5.51 4.07
C GLN A 375 3.04 -6.92 4.48
N GLN A 376 3.85 -7.02 5.54
CA GLN A 376 4.36 -8.30 6.05
C GLN A 376 3.50 -8.90 7.18
N SER A 377 2.49 -8.19 7.65
CA SER A 377 1.63 -8.67 8.75
C SER A 377 0.69 -9.79 8.28
N ARG A 378 0.69 -10.91 9.01
CA ARG A 378 -0.26 -12.03 8.80
C ARG A 378 -1.72 -11.57 8.88
N ARG A 379 -2.02 -10.55 9.70
CA ARG A 379 -3.38 -9.97 9.82
C ARG A 379 -3.79 -9.25 8.53
N ALA A 380 -2.92 -8.47 7.92
CA ALA A 380 -3.24 -7.78 6.66
C ALA A 380 -3.52 -8.78 5.52
N ARG A 381 -2.81 -9.91 5.48
CA ARG A 381 -3.04 -10.99 4.50
C ARG A 381 -4.40 -11.68 4.66
N ILE A 382 -4.86 -11.86 5.89
CA ILE A 382 -6.16 -12.49 6.19
C ILE A 382 -7.32 -11.53 5.88
N TRP A 383 -7.21 -10.27 6.30
CA TRP A 383 -8.29 -9.29 6.14
C TRP A 383 -8.37 -8.71 4.73
N PHE A 384 -7.23 -8.64 4.02
CA PHE A 384 -7.14 -8.10 2.66
C PHE A 384 -6.32 -9.03 1.74
N PRO A 385 -6.84 -10.22 1.41
CA PRO A 385 -6.10 -11.21 0.63
C PRO A 385 -5.75 -10.73 -0.79
N MET A 386 -6.69 -10.04 -1.46
CA MET A 386 -6.48 -9.44 -2.78
C MET A 386 -5.40 -8.34 -2.76
N PHE A 387 -5.39 -7.52 -1.71
CA PHE A 387 -4.36 -6.50 -1.52
C PHE A 387 -2.98 -7.14 -1.33
N SER A 388 -2.89 -8.14 -0.43
CA SER A 388 -1.63 -8.84 -0.18
C SER A 388 -1.07 -9.43 -1.47
N PHE A 389 -1.89 -10.14 -2.24
CA PHE A 389 -1.46 -10.78 -3.50
C PHE A 389 -0.91 -9.77 -4.53
N PHE A 390 -1.60 -8.66 -4.74
CA PHE A 390 -1.19 -7.67 -5.74
C PHE A 390 0.02 -6.83 -5.29
N GLU A 391 0.15 -6.53 -3.99
CA GLU A 391 1.20 -5.64 -3.48
C GLU A 391 2.42 -6.38 -2.87
N CYS A 392 2.45 -7.72 -2.83
CA CYS A 392 3.58 -8.53 -2.30
C CYS A 392 4.97 -8.08 -2.79
N ASN A 393 5.07 -7.60 -4.04
CA ASN A 393 6.35 -7.26 -4.69
C ASN A 393 6.54 -5.74 -4.89
N VAL A 394 5.62 -4.90 -4.39
CA VAL A 394 5.71 -3.43 -4.47
C VAL A 394 6.01 -2.87 -3.10
N ASN A 395 7.27 -2.51 -2.89
CA ASN A 395 7.77 -2.07 -1.59
C ASN A 395 7.73 -0.54 -1.44
N GLY A 396 6.63 -0.03 -0.87
CA GLY A 396 6.47 1.38 -0.51
C GLY A 396 5.87 2.27 -1.60
N THR A 397 6.02 3.58 -1.43
CA THR A 397 5.42 4.60 -2.30
C THR A 397 6.00 4.56 -3.71
N VAL A 398 5.13 4.56 -4.71
CA VAL A 398 5.52 4.61 -6.12
C VAL A 398 5.96 6.03 -6.45
N PRO A 399 7.19 6.24 -6.97
CA PRO A 399 7.63 7.58 -7.33
C PRO A 399 6.89 8.08 -8.58
N ASN A 400 6.55 9.37 -8.59
CA ASN A 400 5.88 10.04 -9.71
C ASN A 400 6.92 10.35 -10.82
N GLU A 401 7.39 9.31 -11.50
CA GLU A 401 8.34 9.38 -12.60
C GLU A 401 7.62 9.24 -13.95
N TYR A 402 7.85 10.20 -14.84
CA TYR A 402 7.24 10.24 -16.17
C TYR A 402 8.26 9.92 -17.25
N CYS A 403 7.87 9.10 -18.20
CA CYS A 403 8.68 8.70 -19.35
C CYS A 403 7.80 8.69 -20.60
N TRP A 404 8.30 9.23 -21.71
CA TRP A 404 7.58 9.15 -22.97
C TRP A 404 7.49 7.69 -23.43
N PRO A 405 6.29 7.14 -23.72
CA PRO A 405 6.11 5.72 -23.99
C PRO A 405 6.62 5.28 -25.38
N PHE A 406 6.84 6.24 -26.28
CA PHE A 406 7.34 5.97 -27.63
C PHE A 406 8.84 6.27 -27.71
N SER A 407 9.57 5.54 -28.54
CA SER A 407 10.97 5.87 -28.87
C SER A 407 11.03 7.33 -29.32
N LYS A 408 11.82 8.16 -28.63
CA LYS A 408 11.98 9.63 -28.77
C LYS A 408 11.39 10.21 -30.06
N PRO A 409 10.57 11.27 -30.02
CA PRO A 409 10.12 11.90 -31.25
C PRO A 409 11.30 12.69 -31.84
N THR A 410 12.07 12.05 -32.71
CA THR A 410 12.91 12.75 -33.71
C THR A 410 12.06 13.76 -34.51
N LEU A 411 10.75 13.51 -34.61
CA LEU A 411 9.75 14.40 -35.19
C LEU A 411 9.50 15.69 -34.38
N LEU A 412 9.54 15.66 -33.04
CA LEU A 412 9.23 16.86 -32.23
C LEU A 412 10.45 17.81 -32.16
N LYS A 413 11.67 17.26 -32.16
CA LYS A 413 12.89 18.06 -32.37
C LYS A 413 12.88 18.79 -33.73
N ARG A 414 12.33 18.15 -34.77
CA ARG A 414 12.22 18.76 -36.11
C ARG A 414 11.15 19.86 -36.21
N LEU A 415 10.18 19.88 -35.31
CA LEU A 415 9.08 20.84 -35.29
C LEU A 415 9.32 22.03 -34.36
N ILE A 416 10.25 21.91 -33.40
CA ILE A 416 10.51 22.93 -32.37
C ILE A 416 11.95 23.48 -32.39
N GLY A 417 12.85 22.94 -33.23
CA GLY A 417 14.20 23.47 -33.44
C GLY A 417 15.30 22.62 -32.83
#